data_AF-A0A257IYV1-F1
#
_entry.id   AF-A0A257IYV1-F1
#
_cell.length_a   1.000
_cell.length_b   1.000
_cell.length_c   1.000
_cell.angle_alpha   90.00
_cell.angle_beta   90.00
_cell.angle_gamma   90.00
#
_symmetry.space_group_name_H-M   'P 1'
#
loop_
_entity.id
_entity.type
_entity.pdbx_description
1 polymer ?
#
loop_
_entity_poly.entity_id
_entity_poly.type
_entity_poly.pdbx_seq_one_letter_code
_entity_poly.pdbx_strand_id
1 'polypeptide(L)'
;MKKVLIIAFVTFISLACKKDKVEPTNLSQSELLSLNSWQLNRYTDSNGKTLTNAELNIAAIALYGLQFEFRADKETRAVDKITKNILNRGTWELLTGNTVLDINITSFKGQFKIVTLSKGKLTLQASTGNFLSGVGSEINMEFIESKN
;
A
#
# COMPACT_ATOMS: atom_id res chain seq x y z
N MET A 1 17.41 29.13 68.28
CA MET A 1 16.69 29.01 66.98
C MET A 1 17.71 28.48 65.97
N LYS A 2 17.71 27.17 65.66
CA LYS A 2 17.32 26.57 64.34
C LYS A 2 17.78 27.46 63.15
N LYS A 3 18.59 27.06 62.17
CA LYS A 3 18.64 25.82 61.34
C LYS A 3 20.05 25.73 60.70
N VAL A 4 20.82 24.66 60.85
CA VAL A 4 20.92 23.43 60.01
C VAL A 4 21.20 23.70 58.52
N LEU A 5 22.47 23.43 58.18
CA LEU A 5 23.09 22.85 56.97
C LEU A 5 22.14 22.31 55.88
N ILE A 6 22.58 22.33 54.61
CA ILE A 6 22.84 21.12 53.79
C ILE A 6 23.28 21.56 52.38
N ILE A 7 24.53 21.26 52.06
CA ILE A 7 25.11 21.28 50.71
C ILE A 7 24.56 20.03 50.01
N ALA A 8 23.74 20.22 48.97
CA ALA A 8 23.19 19.14 48.18
C ALA A 8 24.25 18.66 47.17
N PHE A 9 24.85 17.50 47.47
CA PHE A 9 25.66 16.72 46.55
C PHE A 9 24.70 15.95 45.62
N VAL A 10 24.51 16.43 44.39
CA VAL A 10 23.69 15.74 43.38
C VAL A 10 24.56 14.70 42.69
N THR A 11 24.42 13.45 43.12
CA THR A 11 24.93 12.27 42.42
C THR A 11 24.17 12.08 41.11
N PHE A 12 24.90 12.18 40.00
CA PHE A 12 24.42 11.86 38.66
C PHE A 12 24.30 10.33 38.53
N ILE A 13 23.10 9.80 38.76
CA ILE A 13 22.81 8.39 38.46
C ILE A 13 22.57 8.31 36.96
N SER A 14 23.58 7.84 36.22
CA SER A 14 23.42 7.50 34.80
C SER A 14 22.53 6.26 34.68
N LEU A 15 21.23 6.49 34.47
CA LEU A 15 20.31 5.48 33.96
C LEU A 15 20.80 5.05 32.58
N ALA A 16 21.43 3.88 32.53
CA ALA A 16 21.69 3.16 31.30
C ALA A 16 20.35 2.73 30.68
N CYS A 17 19.74 3.63 29.90
CA CYS A 17 18.69 3.27 28.96
C CYS A 17 19.28 2.27 27.96
N LYS A 18 19.01 0.99 28.18
CA LYS A 18 19.08 -0.01 27.12
C LYS A 18 18.11 0.44 26.04
N LYS A 19 18.65 1.02 24.97
CA LYS A 19 17.90 1.21 23.73
C LYS A 19 17.72 -0.17 23.14
N ASP A 20 16.59 -0.79 23.47
CA ASP A 20 16.06 -1.85 22.64
C ASP A 20 15.94 -1.25 21.23
N LYS A 21 16.70 -1.82 20.30
CA LYS A 21 16.56 -1.50 18.89
C LYS A 21 15.18 -2.01 18.50
N VAL A 22 14.21 -1.10 18.44
CA VAL A 22 12.92 -1.38 17.82
C VAL A 22 13.21 -1.61 16.34
N GLU A 23 13.28 -2.88 15.93
CA GLU A 23 13.27 -3.21 14.51
C GLU A 23 11.93 -2.74 13.90
N PRO A 24 11.92 -2.08 12.74
CA PRO A 24 10.69 -1.67 12.09
C PRO A 24 10.09 -2.87 11.35
N THR A 25 9.51 -3.82 12.09
CA THR A 25 8.98 -5.08 11.51
C THR A 25 7.50 -5.35 11.82
N ASN A 26 6.82 -4.46 12.55
CA ASN A 26 5.42 -4.65 12.97
C ASN A 26 4.45 -3.63 12.35
N LEU A 27 4.65 -3.23 11.10
CA LEU A 27 3.66 -2.39 10.42
C LEU A 27 2.41 -3.20 10.09
N SER A 28 1.24 -2.67 10.43
CA SER A 28 -0.03 -3.22 9.99
C SER A 28 -0.16 -3.12 8.46
N GLN A 29 -1.02 -3.95 7.86
CA GLN A 29 -1.28 -3.88 6.41
C GLN A 29 -1.79 -2.51 5.97
N SER A 30 -2.61 -1.84 6.79
CA SER A 30 -3.09 -0.48 6.50
C SER A 30 -1.94 0.52 6.46
N GLU A 31 -0.98 0.41 7.39
CA GLU A 31 0.22 1.25 7.39
C GLU A 31 1.13 0.95 6.19
N LEU A 32 1.36 -0.33 5.87
CA LEU A 32 2.15 -0.71 4.69
C LEU A 32 1.56 -0.18 3.38
N LEU A 33 0.23 -0.26 3.23
CA LEU A 33 -0.47 0.34 2.08
C LEU A 33 -0.28 1.85 2.02
N SER A 34 -0.30 2.52 3.18
CA SER A 34 -0.32 3.97 3.27
C SER A 34 1.04 4.66 3.26
N LEU A 35 2.11 3.92 3.49
CA LEU A 35 3.48 4.45 3.46
C LEU A 35 3.99 4.69 2.04
N ASN A 36 3.36 4.04 1.06
CA ASN A 36 3.87 3.98 -0.30
C ASN A 36 2.80 4.42 -1.29
N SER A 37 3.30 4.94 -2.42
CA SER A 37 2.51 4.99 -3.63
C SER A 37 2.74 3.74 -4.45
N TRP A 38 1.70 3.23 -5.09
CA TRP A 38 1.73 1.96 -5.80
C TRP A 38 1.55 2.17 -7.29
N GLN A 39 2.40 1.56 -8.08
CA GLN A 39 2.28 1.59 -9.53
C GLN A 39 2.20 0.18 -10.09
N LEU A 40 1.27 -0.02 -11.03
CA LEU A 40 1.16 -1.31 -11.70
C LEU A 40 2.44 -1.58 -12.49
N ASN A 41 3.03 -2.75 -12.26
CA ASN A 41 4.19 -3.26 -12.97
C ASN A 41 3.78 -4.21 -14.09
N ARG A 42 2.86 -5.14 -13.82
CA ARG A 42 2.33 -6.08 -14.81
C ARG A 42 1.03 -6.74 -14.38
N TYR A 43 0.31 -7.27 -15.37
CA TYR A 43 -0.75 -8.25 -15.17
C TYR A 43 -0.21 -9.67 -15.35
N THR A 44 -0.66 -10.62 -14.53
CA THR A 44 -0.41 -12.05 -14.72
C THR A 44 -1.70 -12.87 -14.63
N ASP A 45 -1.75 -14.01 -15.31
CA ASP A 45 -2.81 -15.01 -15.07
C ASP A 45 -2.61 -15.72 -13.72
N SER A 46 -3.51 -16.66 -13.39
CA SER A 46 -3.42 -17.46 -12.16
C SER A 46 -2.15 -18.31 -12.05
N ASN A 47 -1.47 -18.58 -13.16
CA ASN A 47 -0.22 -19.35 -13.21
C ASN A 47 1.03 -18.45 -13.20
N GLY A 48 0.85 -17.13 -13.13
CA GLY A 48 1.94 -16.15 -13.14
C GLY A 48 2.46 -15.80 -14.54
N LYS A 49 1.81 -16.27 -15.62
CA LYS A 49 2.16 -15.87 -16.98
C LYS A 49 1.81 -14.39 -17.16
N THR A 50 2.80 -13.59 -17.59
CA THR A 50 2.56 -12.17 -17.88
C THR A 50 1.63 -12.00 -19.07
N LEU A 51 0.68 -11.09 -18.94
CA LEU A 51 -0.28 -10.74 -19.97
C LEU A 51 0.18 -9.54 -20.77
N THR A 52 -0.05 -9.61 -22.07
CA THR A 52 0.28 -8.56 -23.04
C THR A 52 -0.87 -7.58 -23.18
N ASN A 53 -0.59 -6.39 -23.73
CA ASN A 53 -1.63 -5.39 -24.01
C ASN A 53 -2.70 -5.90 -24.98
N ALA A 54 -2.40 -6.88 -25.85
CA ALA A 54 -3.37 -7.47 -26.76
C ALA A 54 -4.41 -8.34 -26.03
N GLU A 55 -4.08 -8.84 -24.84
CA GLU A 55 -4.99 -9.63 -24.01
C GLU A 55 -5.87 -8.70 -23.12
N LEU A 56 -5.42 -7.47 -22.88
CA LEU A 56 -6.00 -6.48 -21.97
C LEU A 56 -7.02 -5.56 -22.65
N ASN A 57 -8.09 -5.23 -21.92
CA ASN A 57 -8.97 -4.15 -22.35
C ASN A 57 -8.35 -2.76 -22.07
N ILE A 58 -8.93 -1.72 -22.67
CA ILE A 58 -8.39 -0.34 -22.58
C ILE A 58 -8.37 0.16 -21.13
N ALA A 59 -9.36 -0.20 -20.31
CA ALA A 59 -9.40 0.21 -18.90
C ALA A 59 -8.24 -0.40 -18.10
N ALA A 60 -7.93 -1.68 -18.32
CA ALA A 60 -6.76 -2.33 -17.72
C ALA A 60 -5.45 -1.69 -18.19
N ILE A 61 -5.31 -1.43 -19.49
CA ILE A 61 -4.13 -0.78 -20.05
C ILE A 61 -3.93 0.62 -19.42
N ALA A 62 -5.01 1.37 -19.21
CA ALA A 62 -4.94 2.71 -18.62
C ALA A 62 -4.34 2.72 -17.20
N LEU A 63 -4.46 1.61 -16.43
CA LEU A 63 -3.87 1.54 -15.08
C LEU A 63 -2.34 1.60 -15.11
N TYR A 64 -1.68 1.23 -16.21
CA TYR A 64 -0.23 1.40 -16.35
C TYR A 64 0.21 2.88 -16.31
N GLY A 65 -0.68 3.82 -16.65
CA GLY A 65 -0.41 5.25 -16.57
C GLY A 65 -0.59 5.85 -15.17
N LEU A 66 -1.08 5.06 -14.20
CA LEU A 66 -1.53 5.57 -12.90
C LEU A 66 -0.66 5.09 -11.73
N GLN A 67 -0.48 5.99 -10.78
CA GLN A 67 0.03 5.74 -9.45
C GLN A 67 -1.14 5.85 -8.47
N PHE A 68 -1.20 4.93 -7.50
CA PHE A 68 -2.26 4.87 -6.50
C PHE A 68 -1.71 5.21 -5.13
N GLU A 69 -2.36 6.14 -4.45
CA GLU A 69 -2.10 6.48 -3.06
C GLU A 69 -3.24 5.94 -2.20
N PHE A 70 -2.93 5.20 -1.14
CA PHE A 70 -3.91 4.75 -0.14
C PHE A 70 -3.64 5.49 1.15
N ARG A 71 -4.30 6.61 1.41
CA ARG A 71 -3.97 7.48 2.55
C ARG A 71 -4.54 6.92 3.85
N ALA A 72 -3.88 7.23 4.98
CA ALA A 72 -4.28 6.74 6.30
C ALA A 72 -5.69 7.17 6.72
N ASP A 73 -6.19 8.28 6.17
CA ASP A 73 -7.55 8.82 6.35
C ASP A 73 -8.62 8.11 5.49
N LYS A 74 -8.26 6.98 4.87
CA LYS A 74 -9.10 6.18 3.96
C LYS A 74 -9.43 6.84 2.62
N GLU A 75 -8.80 7.96 2.29
CA GLU A 75 -8.83 8.50 0.92
C GLU A 75 -7.91 7.67 0.02
N THR A 76 -8.37 7.32 -1.19
CA THR A 76 -7.49 6.82 -2.25
C THR A 76 -7.42 7.82 -3.41
N ARG A 77 -6.25 7.92 -4.04
CA ARG A 77 -6.03 8.83 -5.18
C ARG A 77 -5.41 8.08 -6.33
N ALA A 78 -5.93 8.33 -7.53
CA ALA A 78 -5.27 7.96 -8.78
C ALA A 78 -4.54 9.19 -9.31
N VAL A 79 -3.23 9.08 -9.43
CA VAL A 79 -2.31 10.13 -9.85
C VAL A 79 -1.72 9.75 -11.20
N ASP A 80 -1.73 10.67 -12.15
CA ASP A 80 -1.04 10.47 -13.42
C ASP A 80 0.47 10.38 -13.19
N LYS A 81 1.13 9.31 -13.68
CA LYS A 81 2.54 9.08 -13.39
C LYS A 81 3.48 10.15 -13.97
N ILE A 82 3.08 10.82 -15.05
CA ILE A 82 3.91 11.77 -15.80
C ILE A 82 3.72 13.18 -15.25
N THR A 83 2.48 13.66 -15.25
CA THR A 83 2.13 15.03 -14.86
C THR A 83 2.00 15.21 -13.35
N LYS A 84 1.90 14.10 -12.60
CA LYS A 84 1.65 14.07 -11.15
C LYS A 84 0.34 14.73 -10.72
N ASN A 85 -0.58 14.95 -11.67
CA ASN A 85 -1.91 15.45 -11.39
C ASN A 85 -2.78 14.37 -10.76
N ILE A 86 -3.55 14.74 -9.75
CA ILE A 86 -4.60 13.86 -9.20
C ILE A 86 -5.74 13.83 -10.21
N LEU A 87 -5.94 12.69 -10.86
CA LEU A 87 -7.00 12.50 -11.84
C LEU A 87 -8.33 12.15 -11.19
N ASN A 88 -8.28 11.42 -10.07
CA ASN A 88 -9.48 11.01 -9.34
C ASN A 88 -9.18 10.74 -7.87
N ARG A 89 -10.21 10.82 -7.03
CA ARG A 89 -10.20 10.56 -5.60
C ARG A 89 -11.37 9.64 -5.24
N GLY A 90 -11.20 8.89 -4.17
CA GLY A 90 -12.18 7.93 -3.72
C GLY A 90 -11.90 7.47 -2.31
N THR A 91 -12.46 6.32 -1.96
CA THR A 91 -12.21 5.67 -0.67
C THR A 91 -11.56 4.30 -0.85
N TRP A 92 -10.88 3.83 0.18
CA TRP A 92 -10.42 2.44 0.25
C TRP A 92 -10.63 1.86 1.65
N GLU A 93 -10.81 0.55 1.73
CA GLU A 93 -10.96 -0.16 3.00
C GLU A 93 -10.40 -1.59 2.92
N LEU A 94 -9.94 -2.09 4.07
CA LEU A 94 -9.57 -3.49 4.24
C LEU A 94 -10.77 -4.25 4.82
N LEU A 95 -11.27 -5.22 4.07
CA LEU A 95 -12.40 -6.06 4.44
C LEU A 95 -11.95 -7.48 4.80
N THR A 96 -12.86 -8.25 5.42
CA THR A 96 -12.72 -9.71 5.66
C THR A 96 -11.38 -10.07 6.30
N GLY A 97 -11.11 -9.49 7.48
CA GLY A 97 -9.85 -9.74 8.21
C GLY A 97 -8.60 -9.28 7.45
N ASN A 98 -8.70 -8.20 6.68
CA ASN A 98 -7.63 -7.58 5.88
C ASN A 98 -7.11 -8.42 4.69
N THR A 99 -7.94 -9.32 4.19
CA THR A 99 -7.61 -10.14 3.00
C THR A 99 -8.17 -9.56 1.70
N VAL A 100 -9.08 -8.59 1.79
CA VAL A 100 -9.70 -7.92 0.65
C VAL A 100 -9.46 -6.42 0.77
N LEU A 101 -9.00 -5.81 -0.32
CA LEU A 101 -8.91 -4.36 -0.49
C LEU A 101 -10.10 -3.91 -1.34
N ASP A 102 -11.04 -3.21 -0.73
CA ASP A 102 -12.11 -2.52 -1.42
C ASP A 102 -11.61 -1.14 -1.85
N ILE A 103 -11.73 -0.83 -3.14
CA ILE A 103 -11.31 0.43 -3.73
C ILE A 103 -12.51 1.02 -4.44
N ASN A 104 -12.83 2.28 -4.13
CA ASN A 104 -13.94 3.00 -4.72
C ASN A 104 -13.45 4.31 -5.37
N ILE A 105 -12.81 4.16 -6.53
CA ILE A 105 -12.38 5.25 -7.40
C ILE A 105 -12.76 4.91 -8.84
N THR A 106 -13.29 5.87 -9.61
CA THR A 106 -13.88 5.63 -10.94
C THR A 106 -12.96 4.86 -11.90
N SER A 107 -11.64 5.10 -11.84
CA SER A 107 -10.67 4.44 -12.70
C SER A 107 -10.26 3.04 -12.25
N PHE A 108 -10.49 2.69 -10.98
CA PHE A 108 -10.02 1.43 -10.39
C PHE A 108 -10.93 0.99 -9.23
N LYS A 109 -12.20 0.71 -9.56
CA LYS A 109 -13.22 0.32 -8.59
C LYS A 109 -13.36 -1.20 -8.49
N GLY A 110 -13.44 -1.72 -7.26
CA GLY A 110 -13.75 -3.13 -7.01
C GLY A 110 -13.22 -3.64 -5.69
N GLN A 111 -13.53 -4.91 -5.42
CA GLN A 111 -12.97 -5.67 -4.30
C GLN A 111 -11.89 -6.59 -4.84
N PHE A 112 -10.70 -6.44 -4.30
CA PHE A 112 -9.52 -7.16 -4.75
C PHE A 112 -8.97 -7.98 -3.62
N LYS A 113 -8.78 -9.28 -3.86
CA LYS A 113 -8.10 -10.12 -2.88
C LYS A 113 -6.62 -9.72 -2.82
N ILE A 114 -6.11 -9.51 -1.62
CA ILE A 114 -4.68 -9.24 -1.39
C ILE A 114 -3.96 -10.59 -1.40
N VAL A 115 -3.22 -10.86 -2.48
CA VAL A 115 -2.40 -12.07 -2.60
C VAL A 115 -1.06 -11.88 -1.88
N THR A 116 -0.51 -10.67 -1.95
CA THR A 116 0.74 -10.31 -1.26
C THR A 116 0.72 -8.84 -0.94
N LEU A 117 1.16 -8.48 0.27
CA LEU A 117 1.45 -7.11 0.66
C LEU A 117 2.69 -7.13 1.55
N SER A 118 3.78 -6.59 1.05
CA SER A 118 5.04 -6.44 1.76
C SER A 118 5.76 -5.18 1.27
N LYS A 119 6.91 -4.86 1.88
CA LYS A 119 7.74 -3.74 1.43
C LYS A 119 8.11 -3.91 -0.05
N GLY A 120 7.83 -2.92 -0.88
CA GLY A 120 8.14 -2.92 -2.30
C GLY A 120 7.13 -3.64 -3.20
N LYS A 121 6.18 -4.40 -2.64
CA LYS A 121 5.34 -5.31 -3.44
C LYS A 121 3.91 -5.40 -2.92
N LEU A 122 2.97 -5.18 -3.84
CA LEU A 122 1.54 -5.40 -3.63
C LEU A 122 1.02 -6.24 -4.80
N THR A 123 0.31 -7.33 -4.52
CA THR A 123 -0.36 -8.14 -5.54
C THR A 123 -1.84 -8.22 -5.20
N LEU A 124 -2.65 -7.71 -6.11
CA LEU A 124 -4.11 -7.71 -6.01
C LEU A 124 -4.70 -8.67 -7.04
N GLN A 125 -5.63 -9.51 -6.63
CA GLN A 125 -6.31 -10.45 -7.52
C GLN A 125 -7.75 -9.99 -7.77
N ALA A 126 -8.16 -10.04 -9.03
CA ALA A 126 -9.50 -9.68 -9.50
C ALA A 126 -10.09 -10.80 -10.36
N SER A 127 -11.43 -10.89 -10.41
CA SER A 127 -12.08 -11.68 -11.45
C SER A 127 -11.86 -11.05 -12.83
N THR A 128 -11.64 -11.88 -13.83
CA THR A 128 -11.29 -11.47 -15.20
C THR A 128 -12.38 -10.72 -15.94
N GLY A 129 -13.64 -10.84 -15.52
CA GLY A 129 -14.82 -10.29 -16.21
C GLY A 129 -14.77 -8.79 -16.50
N ASN A 130 -13.92 -8.03 -15.81
CA ASN A 130 -13.78 -6.58 -16.00
C ASN A 130 -12.53 -6.14 -16.77
N PHE A 131 -11.56 -7.02 -17.03
CA PHE A 131 -10.22 -6.63 -17.49
C PHE A 131 -9.74 -7.37 -18.74
N LEU A 132 -10.31 -8.54 -19.04
CA LEU A 132 -9.80 -9.45 -20.07
C LEU A 132 -10.91 -10.15 -20.84
N SER A 133 -10.55 -10.61 -22.05
CA SER A 133 -11.29 -11.63 -22.78
C SER A 133 -10.43 -12.89 -22.91
N GLY A 134 -10.91 -14.05 -22.43
CA GLY A 134 -10.33 -15.37 -22.74
C GLY A 134 -9.11 -15.83 -21.91
N VAL A 135 -8.82 -15.22 -20.76
CA VAL A 135 -7.55 -15.44 -20.01
C VAL A 135 -7.76 -16.12 -18.64
N GLY A 136 -8.82 -16.92 -18.50
CA GLY A 136 -9.19 -17.60 -17.25
C GLY A 136 -10.20 -16.82 -16.40
N SER A 137 -10.40 -17.21 -15.14
CA SER A 137 -11.40 -16.64 -14.22
C SER A 137 -10.85 -15.53 -13.32
N GLU A 138 -9.54 -15.51 -13.08
CA GLU A 138 -8.87 -14.57 -12.18
C GLU A 138 -7.54 -14.07 -12.77
N ILE A 139 -7.19 -12.84 -12.42
CA ILE A 139 -5.91 -12.21 -12.78
C ILE A 139 -5.25 -11.59 -11.56
N ASN A 140 -3.93 -11.50 -11.61
CA ASN A 140 -3.15 -10.76 -10.64
C ASN A 140 -2.66 -9.45 -11.25
N MET A 141 -2.78 -8.39 -10.47
CA MET A 141 -2.18 -7.09 -10.70
C MET A 141 -1.00 -6.96 -9.75
N GLU A 142 0.20 -6.98 -10.30
CA GLU A 142 1.43 -6.86 -9.52
C GLU A 142 1.88 -5.40 -9.54
N PHE A 143 1.83 -4.77 -8.38
CA PHE A 143 2.26 -3.41 -8.13
C PHE A 143 3.62 -3.40 -7.44
N ILE A 144 4.38 -2.35 -7.73
CA ILE A 144 5.62 -2.00 -7.05
C ILE A 144 5.49 -0.61 -6.43
N GLU A 145 6.35 -0.32 -5.47
CA GLU A 145 6.50 1.05 -4.94
C GLU A 145 6.87 2.00 -6.09
N SER A 146 6.12 3.10 -6.22
CA SER A 146 6.48 4.19 -7.11
C SER A 146 7.59 5.00 -6.46
N LYS A 147 8.67 5.22 -7.21
CA LYS A 147 9.75 6.10 -6.78
C LYS A 147 9.33 7.53 -7.10
N ASN A 148 9.31 8.39 -6.08
CA ASN A 148 9.14 9.83 -6.26
C ASN A 148 10.29 10.43 -7.05
#